data_AF-A0A1G1V0G2-F1
#
_entry.id   AF-A0A1G1V0G2-F1
#
_cell.length_a   1.000
_cell.length_b   1.000
_cell.length_c   1.000
_cell.angle_alpha   90.00
_cell.angle_beta   90.00
_cell.angle_gamma   90.00
#
_symmetry.space_group_name_H-M   'P 1'
#
loop_
_entity.id
_entity.type
_entity.pdbx_description
1 polymer ?
#
loop_
_entity_poly.entity_id
_entity_poly.type
_entity_poly.pdbx_seq_one_letter_code
_entity_poly.pdbx_strand_id
1 'polypeptide(L)'
;MIYMNKLFKPKVWFFNWIPACAGMTMLFLFLFTPSSALAAAVSWDGGASGSWNTAANWSNDSIPTSSDDVTIDNAAVTTSSNISFSTLTIGSGTYTTSLTLTNNITSGGSITINNAGTLTQNNKVQQVLTGTMTINSGGNLTHTANTTTNLYNVNFSAATITINTGGTINLNGKGYTGTTGSVNGNGPGAGVTNSTTAGGGAHGGVGGQGGSSAATGGSSNDSVTNPTDLGSGGGSGGPAANIGGNGGGIPLTPTLSHKGRGEIREFRGR
;
A
#
# COMPACT_ATOMS: atom_id res chain seq x y z
N MET A 1 34.72 67.08 -56.54
CA MET A 1 34.82 68.02 -55.41
C MET A 1 33.63 67.74 -54.49
N ILE A 2 33.92 67.51 -53.21
CA ILE A 2 33.17 66.63 -52.29
C ILE A 2 32.09 67.40 -51.49
N TYR A 3 30.90 66.80 -51.46
CA TYR A 3 29.80 66.72 -50.47
C TYR A 3 29.38 67.88 -49.53
N MET A 4 28.05 68.04 -49.54
CA MET A 4 27.14 68.71 -48.57
C MET A 4 27.37 68.28 -47.11
N ASN A 5 26.99 69.14 -46.16
CA ASN A 5 26.47 68.69 -44.87
C ASN A 5 25.44 69.66 -44.25
N LYS A 6 24.36 69.04 -43.74
CA LYS A 6 23.13 69.62 -43.19
C LYS A 6 23.35 70.22 -41.79
N LEU A 7 22.57 71.24 -41.44
CA LEU A 7 22.31 71.60 -40.04
C LEU A 7 20.82 71.96 -39.84
N PHE A 8 20.02 70.97 -39.41
CA PHE A 8 18.66 71.20 -38.92
C PHE A 8 18.73 71.43 -37.40
N LYS A 9 18.24 72.57 -36.91
CA LYS A 9 17.99 72.80 -35.48
C LYS A 9 16.51 72.58 -35.16
N PRO A 10 16.15 71.88 -34.07
CA PRO A 10 14.75 71.64 -33.71
C PRO A 10 14.13 72.88 -33.01
N LYS A 11 12.86 73.15 -33.32
CA LYS A 11 12.01 74.13 -32.62
C LYS A 11 11.59 73.57 -31.26
N VAL A 12 11.85 74.34 -30.21
CA VAL A 12 11.36 74.08 -28.84
C VAL A 12 9.90 74.56 -28.76
N TRP A 13 9.00 73.68 -28.33
CA TRP A 13 7.60 74.04 -28.04
C TRP A 13 7.37 74.02 -26.53
N PHE A 14 6.77 75.10 -26.02
CA PHE A 14 6.43 75.31 -24.62
C PHE A 14 5.42 74.27 -24.13
N PHE A 15 5.75 73.62 -23.00
CA PHE A 15 4.85 72.72 -22.27
C PHE A 15 3.96 73.58 -21.34
N ASN A 16 2.72 73.83 -21.75
CA ASN A 16 1.70 74.40 -20.85
C ASN A 16 1.11 73.28 -19.98
N TRP A 17 1.09 73.54 -18.68
CA TRP A 17 0.61 72.65 -17.64
C TRP A 17 -0.90 72.44 -17.75
N ILE A 18 -1.36 71.20 -17.64
CA ILE A 18 -2.76 70.85 -17.33
C ILE A 18 -2.78 70.38 -15.87
N PRO A 19 -3.66 70.92 -15.01
CA PRO A 19 -3.68 70.62 -13.59
C PRO A 19 -4.14 69.18 -13.33
N ALA A 20 -3.63 68.63 -12.23
CA ALA A 20 -3.95 67.31 -11.72
C ALA A 20 -5.46 67.03 -11.73
N CYS A 21 -5.87 66.02 -12.50
CA CYS A 21 -7.12 65.32 -12.28
C CYS A 21 -6.83 64.13 -11.36
N ALA A 22 -7.53 64.14 -10.22
CA ALA A 22 -7.34 63.24 -9.11
C ALA A 22 -7.52 61.77 -9.50
N GLY A 23 -6.55 60.97 -9.06
CA GLY A 23 -6.73 59.65 -8.45
C GLY A 23 -7.78 58.71 -9.05
N MET A 24 -7.30 57.80 -9.90
CA MET A 24 -7.79 56.42 -9.86
C MET A 24 -6.63 55.49 -10.21
N THR A 25 -5.75 55.26 -9.25
CA THR A 25 -4.85 54.11 -9.31
C THR A 25 -5.74 52.87 -9.24
N MET A 26 -6.06 52.30 -10.39
CA MET A 26 -6.66 50.97 -10.49
C MET A 26 -5.66 49.98 -9.90
N LEU A 27 -5.78 49.69 -8.61
CA LEU A 27 -5.21 48.50 -8.00
C LEU A 27 -5.94 47.31 -8.61
N PHE A 28 -5.37 46.75 -9.68
CA PHE A 28 -5.76 45.44 -10.18
C PHE A 28 -5.39 44.42 -9.11
N LEU A 29 -6.33 44.18 -8.18
CA LEU A 29 -6.29 43.04 -7.29
C LEU A 29 -6.52 41.81 -8.16
N PHE A 30 -5.45 41.21 -8.69
CA PHE A 30 -5.48 39.86 -9.23
C PHE A 30 -5.90 38.95 -8.07
N LEU A 31 -7.20 38.67 -7.99
CA LEU A 31 -7.72 37.55 -7.24
C LEU A 31 -7.11 36.30 -7.87
N PHE A 32 -5.95 35.88 -7.38
CA PHE A 32 -5.49 34.50 -7.50
C PHE A 32 -6.48 33.68 -6.69
N THR A 33 -7.62 33.35 -7.30
CA THR A 33 -8.42 32.24 -6.81
C THR A 33 -7.52 31.02 -6.94
N PRO A 34 -7.17 30.32 -5.86
CA PRO A 34 -6.47 29.06 -6.02
C PRO A 34 -7.38 28.14 -6.85
N SER A 35 -7.07 27.95 -8.12
CA SER A 35 -7.68 26.86 -8.88
C SER A 35 -7.06 25.60 -8.32
N SER A 36 -7.86 24.79 -7.63
CA SER A 36 -7.46 23.43 -7.29
C SER A 36 -7.08 22.73 -8.59
N ALA A 37 -5.78 22.51 -8.80
CA ALA A 37 -5.33 21.70 -9.92
C ALA A 37 -5.95 20.31 -9.71
N LEU A 38 -6.76 19.86 -10.68
CA LEU A 38 -7.27 18.50 -10.68
C LEU A 38 -6.11 17.55 -10.94
N ALA A 39 -6.04 16.47 -10.17
CA ALA A 39 -5.08 15.41 -10.42
C ALA A 39 -5.35 14.79 -11.80
N ALA A 40 -4.28 14.46 -12.54
CA ALA A 40 -4.42 13.88 -13.86
C ALA A 40 -4.81 12.41 -13.73
N ALA A 41 -5.85 11.97 -14.43
CA ALA A 41 -6.23 10.56 -14.45
C ALA A 41 -5.22 9.74 -15.28
N VAL A 42 -4.61 8.72 -14.67
CA VAL A 42 -3.62 7.84 -15.30
C VAL A 42 -4.04 6.39 -15.08
N SER A 43 -4.32 5.66 -16.15
CA SER A 43 -4.75 4.27 -16.07
C SER A 43 -3.67 3.33 -16.58
N TRP A 44 -3.56 2.16 -15.95
CA TRP A 44 -2.72 1.08 -16.44
C TRP A 44 -3.22 0.58 -17.81
N ASP A 45 -2.33 0.46 -18.79
CA ASP A 45 -2.63 -0.11 -20.11
C ASP A 45 -1.74 -1.32 -20.47
N GLY A 46 -0.66 -1.54 -19.72
CA GLY A 46 0.24 -2.68 -19.89
C GLY A 46 1.01 -2.70 -21.21
N GLY A 47 1.30 -1.53 -21.81
CA GLY A 47 1.93 -1.43 -23.12
C GLY A 47 3.34 -2.03 -23.27
N ALA A 48 4.04 -2.39 -22.19
CA ALA A 48 5.41 -2.92 -22.25
C ALA A 48 5.76 -4.05 -21.27
N SER A 49 5.33 -4.00 -20.02
CA SER A 49 5.75 -4.94 -18.96
C SER A 49 4.72 -5.04 -17.83
N GLY A 50 4.99 -5.84 -16.79
CA GLY A 50 4.20 -5.90 -15.56
C GLY A 50 4.65 -4.94 -14.44
N SER A 51 5.55 -3.99 -14.73
CA SER A 51 6.11 -3.09 -13.72
C SER A 51 5.43 -1.71 -13.72
N TRP A 52 5.01 -1.24 -12.53
CA TRP A 52 4.57 0.15 -12.29
C TRP A 52 5.58 1.17 -12.81
N ASN A 53 6.87 0.88 -12.67
CA ASN A 53 7.94 1.85 -12.94
C ASN A 53 8.37 1.87 -14.42
N THR A 54 7.60 1.26 -15.32
CA THR A 54 7.79 1.39 -16.77
C THR A 54 6.77 2.38 -17.32
N ALA A 55 7.25 3.49 -17.88
CA ALA A 55 6.39 4.60 -18.33
C ALA A 55 5.36 4.17 -19.38
N ALA A 56 5.76 3.31 -20.33
CA ALA A 56 4.91 2.78 -21.41
C ALA A 56 3.82 1.78 -20.95
N ASN A 57 3.61 1.59 -19.64
CA ASN A 57 2.49 0.81 -19.10
C ASN A 57 1.33 1.69 -18.61
N TRP A 58 1.43 3.00 -18.81
CA TRP A 58 0.47 3.99 -18.37
C TRP A 58 -0.07 4.74 -19.57
N SER A 59 -1.36 5.08 -19.51
CA SER A 59 -2.12 5.70 -20.60
C SER A 59 -1.55 7.02 -21.14
N ASN A 60 -0.61 7.64 -20.41
CA ASN A 60 0.09 8.87 -20.79
C ASN A 60 1.59 8.67 -21.05
N ASP A 61 2.04 7.42 -21.20
CA ASP A 61 3.44 7.00 -21.38
C ASP A 61 4.40 7.62 -20.34
N SER A 62 3.91 7.82 -19.11
CA SER A 62 4.66 8.45 -18.01
C SER A 62 4.42 7.72 -16.70
N ILE A 63 5.46 7.60 -15.86
CA ILE A 63 5.32 6.99 -14.54
C ILE A 63 4.48 7.92 -13.64
N PRO A 64 3.42 7.41 -12.98
CA PRO A 64 2.62 8.21 -12.07
C PRO A 64 3.43 8.87 -10.96
N THR A 65 3.02 10.08 -10.63
CA THR A 65 3.57 10.98 -9.63
C THR A 65 2.52 11.30 -8.57
N SER A 66 2.89 12.05 -7.53
CA SER A 66 1.97 12.45 -6.46
C SER A 66 0.81 13.35 -6.91
N SER A 67 0.79 13.82 -8.16
CA SER A 67 -0.31 14.60 -8.74
C SER A 67 -1.29 13.76 -9.58
N ASP A 68 -1.09 12.45 -9.67
CA ASP A 68 -1.85 11.60 -10.59
C ASP A 68 -2.86 10.71 -9.85
N ASP A 69 -4.08 10.66 -10.37
CA ASP A 69 -5.14 9.75 -9.93
C ASP A 69 -5.03 8.45 -10.73
N VAL A 70 -4.51 7.42 -10.06
CA VAL A 70 -4.09 6.17 -10.69
C VAL A 70 -5.17 5.11 -10.62
N THR A 71 -5.42 4.42 -11.73
CA THR A 71 -6.30 3.25 -11.78
C THR A 71 -5.60 2.04 -12.38
N ILE A 72 -5.73 0.90 -11.71
CA ILE A 72 -5.38 -0.43 -12.23
C ILE A 72 -6.65 -1.27 -12.16
N ASP A 73 -7.11 -1.85 -13.25
CA ASP A 73 -8.45 -2.47 -13.33
C ASP A 73 -8.51 -3.86 -13.98
N ASN A 74 -7.45 -4.28 -14.65
CA ASN A 74 -7.32 -5.60 -15.29
C ASN A 74 -5.84 -6.00 -15.47
N ALA A 75 -5.06 -6.02 -14.39
CA ALA A 75 -3.65 -6.35 -14.48
C ALA A 75 -3.09 -6.94 -13.19
N ALA A 76 -1.97 -7.67 -13.33
CA ALA A 76 -1.08 -8.02 -12.23
C ALA A 76 0.17 -7.14 -12.32
N VAL A 77 0.24 -6.14 -11.44
CA VAL A 77 1.28 -5.11 -11.43
C VAL A 77 2.24 -5.34 -10.27
N THR A 78 3.53 -5.08 -10.51
CA THR A 78 4.59 -5.12 -9.52
C THR A 78 5.33 -3.79 -9.48
N THR A 79 5.87 -3.39 -8.33
CA THR A 79 6.78 -2.24 -8.26
C THR A 79 8.22 -2.71 -8.33
N SER A 80 9.08 -2.03 -9.09
CA SER A 80 10.53 -2.24 -9.11
C SER A 80 11.32 -1.06 -8.51
N SER A 81 10.63 0.02 -8.13
CA SER A 81 11.17 1.20 -7.43
C SER A 81 10.03 1.85 -6.64
N ASN A 82 10.36 2.83 -5.79
CA ASN A 82 9.34 3.53 -5.02
C ASN A 82 8.32 4.22 -5.94
N ILE A 83 7.08 4.32 -5.46
CA ILE A 83 5.96 4.87 -6.22
C ILE A 83 5.35 6.08 -5.53
N SER A 84 4.67 6.91 -6.32
CA SER A 84 3.88 8.04 -5.83
C SER A 84 2.56 8.14 -6.58
N PHE A 85 1.52 8.65 -5.93
CA PHE A 85 0.18 8.86 -6.50
C PHE A 85 -0.62 9.85 -5.63
N SER A 86 -1.55 10.59 -6.24
CA SER A 86 -2.59 11.33 -5.53
C SER A 86 -3.63 10.33 -4.99
N THR A 87 -4.23 9.55 -5.88
CA THR A 87 -5.11 8.44 -5.51
C THR A 87 -4.72 7.18 -6.25
N LEU A 88 -5.00 6.02 -5.67
CA LEU A 88 -4.79 4.73 -6.29
C LEU A 88 -6.04 3.87 -6.12
N THR A 89 -6.65 3.51 -7.25
CA THR A 89 -7.77 2.57 -7.32
C THR A 89 -7.29 1.24 -7.88
N ILE A 90 -7.53 0.16 -7.15
CA ILE A 90 -7.19 -1.21 -7.55
C ILE A 90 -8.47 -2.01 -7.73
N GLY A 91 -8.70 -2.47 -8.96
CA GLY A 91 -9.87 -3.22 -9.37
C GLY A 91 -11.03 -2.35 -9.85
N SER A 92 -11.72 -2.84 -10.88
CA SER A 92 -12.99 -2.29 -11.41
C SER A 92 -14.21 -3.12 -10.99
N GLY A 93 -14.01 -4.24 -10.29
CA GLY A 93 -15.07 -5.18 -9.94
C GLY A 93 -15.39 -6.25 -11.00
N THR A 94 -14.78 -6.17 -12.18
CA THR A 94 -14.99 -7.15 -13.27
C THR A 94 -13.85 -8.15 -13.36
N TYR A 95 -12.60 -7.66 -13.39
CA TYR A 95 -11.42 -8.49 -13.57
C TYR A 95 -10.58 -8.60 -12.31
N THR A 96 -9.93 -9.74 -12.14
CA THR A 96 -8.94 -9.92 -11.09
C THR A 96 -7.78 -8.96 -11.32
N THR A 97 -7.52 -8.11 -10.33
CA THR A 97 -6.50 -7.08 -10.40
C THR A 97 -5.60 -7.17 -9.18
N SER A 98 -4.29 -7.07 -9.37
CA SER A 98 -3.36 -7.06 -8.25
C SER A 98 -2.28 -6.00 -8.41
N LEU A 99 -1.89 -5.40 -7.28
CA LEU A 99 -0.66 -4.66 -7.12
C LEU A 99 0.18 -5.32 -6.04
N THR A 100 1.40 -5.74 -6.39
CA THR A 100 2.41 -6.21 -5.43
C THR A 100 3.45 -5.12 -5.21
N LEU A 101 3.43 -4.58 -4.00
CA LEU A 101 4.31 -3.51 -3.55
C LEU A 101 5.61 -4.10 -2.99
N THR A 102 6.61 -4.28 -3.85
CA THR A 102 7.97 -4.73 -3.48
C THR A 102 8.83 -3.58 -2.94
N ASN A 103 8.49 -2.34 -3.29
CA ASN A 103 9.18 -1.12 -2.87
C ASN A 103 8.26 -0.23 -2.01
N ASN A 104 8.64 1.02 -1.75
CA ASN A 104 7.88 1.89 -0.84
C ASN A 104 6.97 2.87 -1.57
N ILE A 105 5.94 3.34 -0.89
CA ILE A 105 5.17 4.52 -1.26
C ILE A 105 5.92 5.74 -0.70
N THR A 106 6.48 6.57 -1.58
CA THR A 106 7.18 7.81 -1.16
C THR A 106 6.17 8.93 -0.90
N SER A 107 5.13 9.03 -1.72
CA SER A 107 4.04 9.99 -1.56
C SER A 107 2.74 9.38 -2.07
N GLY A 108 1.83 9.05 -1.15
CA GLY A 108 0.52 8.47 -1.48
C GLY A 108 -0.59 9.21 -0.77
N GLY A 109 -1.61 9.66 -1.50
CA GLY A 109 -2.82 10.23 -0.91
C GLY A 109 -3.77 9.15 -0.41
N SER A 110 -4.69 8.68 -1.25
CA SER A 110 -5.67 7.64 -0.86
C SER A 110 -5.53 6.36 -1.67
N ILE A 111 -5.84 5.22 -1.05
CA ILE A 111 -5.95 3.91 -1.72
C ILE A 111 -7.38 3.41 -1.60
N THR A 112 -7.96 2.96 -2.72
CA THR A 112 -9.22 2.22 -2.75
C THR A 112 -9.00 0.84 -3.37
N ILE A 113 -9.33 -0.21 -2.63
CA ILE A 113 -9.30 -1.59 -3.10
C ILE A 113 -10.74 -2.04 -3.35
N ASN A 114 -11.10 -2.20 -4.61
CA ASN A 114 -12.44 -2.60 -5.04
C ASN A 114 -12.59 -4.11 -5.16
N ASN A 115 -13.80 -4.56 -5.49
CA ASN A 115 -14.07 -5.96 -5.79
C ASN A 115 -13.05 -6.53 -6.80
N ALA A 116 -12.58 -7.75 -6.53
CA ALA A 116 -11.53 -8.44 -7.30
C ALA A 116 -10.16 -7.72 -7.33
N GLY A 117 -9.99 -6.61 -6.60
CA GLY A 117 -8.73 -5.94 -6.39
C GLY A 117 -7.97 -6.53 -5.20
N THR A 118 -6.66 -6.74 -5.36
CA THR A 118 -5.76 -7.17 -4.29
C THR A 118 -4.54 -6.26 -4.19
N LEU A 119 -4.31 -5.68 -3.01
CA LEU A 119 -3.04 -5.05 -2.67
C LEU A 119 -2.20 -6.00 -1.82
N THR A 120 -1.02 -6.36 -2.31
CA THR A 120 -0.06 -7.20 -1.59
C THR A 120 1.15 -6.37 -1.18
N GLN A 121 1.39 -6.22 0.12
CA GLN A 121 2.64 -5.68 0.61
C GLN A 121 3.73 -6.77 0.63
N ASN A 122 4.79 -6.56 -0.13
CA ASN A 122 5.92 -7.49 -0.28
C ASN A 122 7.20 -6.92 0.37
N ASN A 123 7.02 -6.22 1.49
CA ASN A 123 8.07 -5.72 2.37
C ASN A 123 7.50 -5.55 3.79
N LYS A 124 8.33 -5.09 4.74
CA LYS A 124 7.96 -4.84 6.15
C LYS A 124 7.84 -3.36 6.52
N VAL A 125 8.26 -2.48 5.63
CA VAL A 125 8.34 -1.02 5.88
C VAL A 125 6.95 -0.45 6.02
N GLN A 126 6.74 0.45 6.99
CA GLN A 126 5.46 1.15 7.12
C GLN A 126 5.20 2.01 5.88
N GLN A 127 4.07 1.76 5.23
CA GLN A 127 3.58 2.54 4.12
C GLN A 127 2.67 3.65 4.65
N VAL A 128 3.00 4.90 4.38
CA VAL A 128 2.28 6.07 4.90
C VAL A 128 1.43 6.69 3.80
N LEU A 129 0.13 6.83 4.07
CA LEU A 129 -0.84 7.51 3.25
C LEU A 129 -1.27 8.80 3.94
N THR A 130 -1.32 9.91 3.21
CA THR A 130 -1.82 11.19 3.76
C THR A 130 -3.35 11.23 3.80
N GLY A 131 -4.01 10.41 2.99
CA GLY A 131 -5.46 10.30 2.87
C GLY A 131 -6.00 9.02 3.49
N THR A 132 -6.98 8.41 2.80
CA THR A 132 -7.74 7.27 3.30
C THR A 132 -7.35 5.97 2.62
N MET A 133 -7.36 4.88 3.37
CA MET A 133 -7.38 3.53 2.81
C MET A 133 -8.81 2.99 2.92
N THR A 134 -9.39 2.61 1.80
CA THR A 134 -10.72 2.00 1.74
C THR A 134 -10.65 0.62 1.12
N ILE A 135 -11.16 -0.38 1.82
CA ILE A 135 -11.29 -1.76 1.32
C ILE A 135 -12.77 -2.04 1.14
N ASN A 136 -13.22 -2.09 -0.11
CA ASN A 136 -14.61 -2.33 -0.48
C ASN A 136 -14.94 -3.83 -0.49
N SER A 137 -16.22 -4.17 -0.63
CA SER A 137 -16.68 -5.56 -0.74
C SER A 137 -15.90 -6.30 -1.84
N GLY A 138 -15.31 -7.45 -1.49
CA GLY A 138 -14.49 -8.25 -2.41
C GLY A 138 -13.09 -7.70 -2.68
N GLY A 139 -12.73 -6.55 -2.10
CA GLY A 139 -11.37 -6.02 -2.08
C GLY A 139 -10.54 -6.67 -0.99
N ASN A 140 -9.25 -6.90 -1.28
CA ASN A 140 -8.36 -7.63 -0.40
C ASN A 140 -7.02 -6.90 -0.16
N LEU A 141 -6.65 -6.73 1.10
CA LEU A 141 -5.31 -6.33 1.52
C LEU A 141 -4.60 -7.52 2.16
N THR A 142 -3.37 -7.81 1.74
CA THR A 142 -2.57 -8.93 2.26
C THR A 142 -1.09 -8.56 2.24
N HIS A 143 -0.26 -9.42 2.82
CA HIS A 143 1.17 -9.43 2.56
C HIS A 143 1.61 -10.78 1.98
N THR A 144 2.82 -10.80 1.43
CA THR A 144 3.48 -12.04 1.00
C THR A 144 3.66 -12.98 2.18
N ALA A 145 3.49 -14.29 1.98
CA ALA A 145 3.67 -15.25 3.07
C ALA A 145 5.12 -15.22 3.58
N ASN A 146 5.28 -15.22 4.90
CA ASN A 146 6.58 -15.41 5.53
C ASN A 146 6.94 -16.90 5.57
N THR A 147 8.20 -17.18 5.90
CA THR A 147 8.71 -18.55 6.03
C THR A 147 9.35 -18.75 7.40
N THR A 148 10.67 -18.62 7.49
CA THR A 148 11.45 -18.74 8.73
C THR A 148 11.72 -17.40 9.39
N THR A 149 11.46 -16.30 8.69
CA THR A 149 11.73 -14.92 9.12
C THR A 149 10.53 -14.03 8.83
N ASN A 150 10.33 -13.02 9.68
CA ASN A 150 9.29 -12.01 9.56
C ASN A 150 9.78 -10.85 8.66
N LEU A 151 9.61 -11.02 7.35
CA LEU A 151 10.04 -10.11 6.27
C LEU A 151 8.88 -9.31 5.64
N TYR A 152 7.65 -9.77 5.82
CA TYR A 152 6.46 -9.21 5.16
C TYR A 152 5.35 -9.01 6.18
N ASN A 153 4.76 -7.82 6.18
CA ASN A 153 3.61 -7.49 7.01
C ASN A 153 2.65 -6.61 6.23
N VAL A 154 1.39 -6.56 6.66
CA VAL A 154 0.52 -5.43 6.32
C VAL A 154 0.86 -4.34 7.34
N ASN A 155 1.62 -3.33 6.91
CA ASN A 155 2.06 -2.21 7.75
C ASN A 155 1.73 -0.90 7.05
N PHE A 156 0.51 -0.39 7.30
CA PHE A 156 0.00 0.84 6.72
C PHE A 156 -0.39 1.84 7.81
N SER A 157 -0.04 3.10 7.60
CA SER A 157 -0.55 4.24 8.36
C SER A 157 -1.31 5.14 7.38
N ALA A 158 -2.52 5.54 7.74
CA ALA A 158 -3.37 6.41 6.94
C ALA A 158 -4.16 7.33 7.88
N ALA A 159 -4.69 8.45 7.37
CA ALA A 159 -5.57 9.32 8.14
C ALA A 159 -6.84 8.57 8.58
N THR A 160 -7.34 7.66 7.73
CA THR A 160 -8.43 6.74 8.07
C THR A 160 -8.26 5.44 7.29
N ILE A 161 -8.49 4.31 7.96
CA ILE A 161 -8.59 2.99 7.33
C ILE A 161 -10.05 2.52 7.48
N THR A 162 -10.75 2.36 6.37
CA THR A 162 -12.13 1.89 6.32
C THR A 162 -12.18 0.53 5.64
N ILE A 163 -12.74 -0.47 6.33
CA ILE A 163 -13.03 -1.79 5.76
C ILE A 163 -14.56 -1.89 5.68
N ASN A 164 -15.09 -1.77 4.47
CA ASN A 164 -16.52 -1.91 4.24
C ASN A 164 -16.93 -3.38 4.35
N THR A 165 -18.23 -3.62 4.57
CA THR A 165 -18.78 -4.98 4.63
C THR A 165 -18.35 -5.78 3.39
N GLY A 166 -17.76 -6.96 3.62
CA GLY A 166 -17.22 -7.83 2.57
C GLY A 166 -15.81 -7.50 2.09
N GLY A 167 -15.21 -6.39 2.51
CA GLY A 167 -13.78 -6.11 2.33
C GLY A 167 -12.95 -6.89 3.35
N THR A 168 -11.73 -7.29 2.95
CA THR A 168 -10.90 -8.17 3.78
C THR A 168 -9.46 -7.68 3.92
N ILE A 169 -8.94 -7.79 5.14
CA ILE A 169 -7.50 -7.94 5.37
C ILE A 169 -7.26 -9.44 5.59
N ASN A 170 -6.62 -10.12 4.63
CA ASN A 170 -6.45 -11.57 4.65
C ASN A 170 -5.01 -11.95 5.02
N LEU A 171 -4.83 -12.45 6.24
CA LEU A 171 -3.52 -12.83 6.77
C LEU A 171 -3.44 -14.33 7.10
N ASN A 172 -4.42 -15.10 6.66
CA ASN A 172 -4.50 -16.53 6.96
C ASN A 172 -3.30 -17.29 6.38
N GLY A 173 -2.57 -17.99 7.24
CA GLY A 173 -1.41 -18.79 6.84
C GLY A 173 -0.22 -17.99 6.31
N LYS A 174 -0.15 -16.67 6.59
CA LYS A 174 0.90 -15.76 6.12
C LYS A 174 2.03 -15.51 7.14
N GLY A 175 1.91 -16.06 8.33
CA GLY A 175 2.94 -16.07 9.37
C GLY A 175 4.07 -17.04 9.06
N TYR A 176 4.74 -17.54 10.08
CA TYR A 176 5.81 -18.52 9.91
C TYR A 176 5.28 -19.83 9.33
N THR A 177 6.05 -20.45 8.45
CA THR A 177 5.66 -21.71 7.81
C THR A 177 5.69 -22.86 8.80
N GLY A 178 4.79 -23.82 8.65
CA GLY A 178 5.01 -25.14 9.21
C GLY A 178 6.15 -25.87 8.50
N THR A 179 6.39 -27.12 8.88
CA THR A 179 7.47 -27.93 8.28
C THR A 179 6.97 -29.29 7.82
N THR A 180 7.87 -30.09 7.25
CA THR A 180 7.67 -31.47 6.83
C THR A 180 8.83 -32.33 7.30
N GLY A 181 8.63 -33.65 7.42
CA GLY A 181 9.72 -34.59 7.67
C GLY A 181 10.17 -34.70 9.12
N SER A 182 9.23 -34.66 10.07
CA SER A 182 9.50 -34.79 11.51
C SER A 182 10.38 -33.66 12.05
N VAL A 183 10.02 -32.42 11.72
CA VAL A 183 10.71 -31.20 12.16
C VAL A 183 9.73 -30.33 12.94
N ASN A 184 10.24 -29.57 13.92
CA ASN A 184 9.45 -28.52 14.58
C ASN A 184 8.97 -27.48 13.57
N GLY A 185 7.91 -26.75 13.90
CA GLY A 185 7.48 -25.60 13.10
C GLY A 185 8.51 -24.47 13.10
N ASN A 186 8.26 -23.43 12.31
CA ASN A 186 9.06 -22.20 12.36
C ASN A 186 8.40 -21.14 13.26
N GLY A 187 9.21 -20.22 13.78
CA GLY A 187 8.76 -19.11 14.61
C GLY A 187 8.90 -19.36 16.12
N PRO A 188 8.76 -18.32 16.95
CA PRO A 188 9.08 -18.38 18.39
C PRO A 188 8.16 -19.29 19.20
N GLY A 189 6.95 -19.54 18.71
CA GLY A 189 5.96 -20.45 19.25
C GLY A 189 5.78 -21.70 18.38
N ALA A 190 6.85 -22.23 17.80
CA ALA A 190 6.78 -23.38 16.91
C ALA A 190 6.15 -24.62 17.57
N GLY A 191 5.28 -25.32 16.84
CA GLY A 191 4.77 -26.62 17.26
C GLY A 191 5.88 -27.68 17.26
N VAL A 192 5.90 -28.53 18.28
CA VAL A 192 6.95 -29.54 18.47
C VAL A 192 6.60 -30.84 17.72
N THR A 193 7.58 -31.40 17.03
CA THR A 193 7.47 -32.69 16.35
C THR A 193 7.67 -33.87 17.30
N ASN A 194 6.96 -34.96 17.01
CA ASN A 194 7.31 -36.31 17.41
C ASN A 194 7.25 -37.22 16.17
N SER A 195 7.96 -38.35 16.23
CA SER A 195 8.05 -39.45 15.25
C SER A 195 6.77 -39.76 14.46
N THR A 196 5.57 -39.58 15.01
CA THR A 196 4.28 -39.86 14.36
C THR A 196 3.23 -38.75 14.45
N THR A 197 3.44 -37.73 15.29
CA THR A 197 2.46 -36.66 15.56
C THR A 197 3.18 -35.34 15.79
N ALA A 198 2.51 -34.20 15.66
CA ALA A 198 3.11 -32.91 15.95
C ALA A 198 2.10 -31.94 16.58
N GLY A 199 2.62 -30.99 17.35
CA GLY A 199 1.84 -29.88 17.88
C GLY A 199 1.65 -28.76 16.86
N GLY A 200 0.60 -27.97 17.07
CA GLY A 200 0.33 -26.74 16.32
C GLY A 200 1.25 -25.60 16.77
N GLY A 201 1.47 -24.65 15.86
CA GLY A 201 2.16 -23.41 16.19
C GLY A 201 1.29 -22.49 17.05
N ALA A 202 1.95 -21.60 17.79
CA ALA A 202 1.34 -20.65 18.70
C ALA A 202 1.40 -19.22 18.17
N HIS A 203 0.63 -18.35 18.80
CA HIS A 203 0.61 -16.91 18.59
C HIS A 203 0.30 -16.23 19.93
N GLY A 204 -0.88 -15.61 20.06
CA GLY A 204 -1.38 -15.04 21.31
C GLY A 204 -1.75 -16.06 22.40
N GLY A 205 -1.88 -17.34 22.03
CA GLY A 205 -2.12 -18.45 22.94
C GLY A 205 -1.28 -19.67 22.55
N VAL A 206 -1.28 -20.69 23.41
CA VAL A 206 -0.57 -21.96 23.17
C VAL A 206 -1.14 -22.70 21.95
N GLY A 207 -0.26 -23.32 21.17
CA GLY A 207 -0.67 -24.17 20.06
C GLY A 207 -1.33 -25.47 20.55
N GLY A 208 -2.13 -26.11 19.70
CA GLY A 208 -2.76 -27.40 20.03
C GLY A 208 -1.72 -28.52 20.19
N GLN A 209 -1.90 -29.38 21.19
CA GLN A 209 -1.08 -30.59 21.36
C GLN A 209 -1.47 -31.64 20.32
N GLY A 210 -0.47 -32.32 19.74
CA GLY A 210 -0.69 -33.47 18.85
C GLY A 210 -1.15 -34.72 19.61
N GLY A 211 -1.39 -35.82 18.90
CA GLY A 211 -1.88 -37.08 19.49
C GLY A 211 -0.93 -37.78 20.47
N SER A 212 0.23 -37.19 20.80
CA SER A 212 1.17 -37.69 21.81
C SER A 212 1.61 -36.57 22.75
N SER A 213 1.91 -36.91 24.01
CA SER A 213 2.35 -35.94 25.03
C SER A 213 3.66 -35.24 24.67
N ALA A 214 4.51 -35.88 23.85
CA ALA A 214 5.76 -35.31 23.35
C ALA A 214 5.58 -34.41 22.10
N ALA A 215 4.42 -34.45 21.44
CA ALA A 215 4.06 -33.54 20.35
C ALA A 215 3.39 -32.28 20.91
N THR A 216 4.12 -31.54 21.74
CA THR A 216 3.56 -30.35 22.41
C THR A 216 3.27 -29.24 21.41
N GLY A 217 2.14 -28.55 21.59
CA GLY A 217 1.91 -27.31 20.88
C GLY A 217 2.95 -26.25 21.27
N GLY A 218 3.11 -25.25 20.40
CA GLY A 218 3.99 -24.13 20.69
C GLY A 218 3.58 -23.37 21.95
N SER A 219 4.55 -22.81 22.66
CA SER A 219 4.27 -21.87 23.75
C SER A 219 3.78 -20.54 23.19
N SER A 220 2.85 -19.89 23.90
CA SER A 220 2.42 -18.53 23.58
C SER A 220 3.64 -17.62 23.49
N ASN A 221 3.79 -16.93 22.37
CA ASN A 221 4.92 -16.04 22.11
C ASN A 221 4.50 -14.59 21.90
N ASP A 222 3.19 -14.29 21.97
CA ASP A 222 2.66 -12.96 21.73
C ASP A 222 1.41 -12.68 22.59
N SER A 223 0.92 -11.44 22.52
CA SER A 223 -0.35 -11.04 23.15
C SER A 223 -1.54 -11.34 22.24
N VAL A 224 -2.61 -11.92 22.79
CA VAL A 224 -3.90 -12.05 22.09
C VAL A 224 -4.59 -10.71 21.81
N THR A 225 -4.31 -9.67 22.60
CA THR A 225 -5.02 -8.39 22.51
C THR A 225 -4.21 -7.29 21.85
N ASN A 226 -2.91 -7.48 21.68
CA ASN A 226 -2.03 -6.55 20.97
C ASN A 226 -0.87 -7.33 20.34
N PRO A 227 -1.13 -8.11 19.28
CA PRO A 227 -0.13 -8.95 18.65
C PRO A 227 0.99 -8.09 18.04
N THR A 228 2.23 -8.49 18.29
CA THR A 228 3.45 -7.82 17.81
C THR A 228 4.32 -8.71 16.94
N ASP A 229 4.04 -10.01 16.88
CA ASP A 229 4.76 -10.95 16.04
C ASP A 229 3.83 -11.88 15.25
N LEU A 230 4.36 -12.50 14.20
CA LEU A 230 3.60 -13.43 13.36
C LEU A 230 3.28 -14.71 14.13
N GLY A 231 2.17 -15.35 13.75
CA GLY A 231 1.85 -16.69 14.19
C GLY A 231 2.91 -17.68 13.74
N SER A 232 3.26 -18.60 14.64
CA SER A 232 4.23 -19.65 14.40
C SER A 232 3.62 -20.81 13.61
N GLY A 233 4.47 -21.54 12.89
CA GLY A 233 4.08 -22.76 12.19
C GLY A 233 3.96 -23.97 13.13
N GLY A 234 3.12 -24.92 12.75
CA GLY A 234 3.05 -26.24 13.38
C GLY A 234 4.23 -27.13 12.98
N GLY A 235 4.54 -28.09 13.85
CA GLY A 235 5.47 -29.15 13.51
C GLY A 235 4.85 -30.17 12.54
N SER A 236 5.69 -31.05 12.01
CA SER A 236 5.27 -32.23 11.23
C SER A 236 5.62 -33.49 11.99
N GLY A 237 4.82 -34.55 11.93
CA GLY A 237 5.18 -35.84 12.55
C GLY A 237 4.87 -37.00 11.62
N GLY A 238 5.70 -38.05 11.57
CA GLY A 238 5.54 -39.17 10.64
C GLY A 238 6.22 -38.96 9.27
N PRO A 239 6.32 -40.02 8.44
CA PRO A 239 7.01 -39.96 7.16
C PRO A 239 6.33 -38.98 6.20
N ALA A 240 7.12 -38.02 5.66
CA ALA A 240 6.93 -37.04 4.57
C ALA A 240 5.56 -36.38 4.26
N ALA A 241 4.41 -36.98 4.56
CA ALA A 241 3.09 -36.53 4.14
C ALA A 241 2.35 -35.65 5.17
N ASN A 242 2.80 -35.62 6.43
CA ASN A 242 2.19 -34.75 7.45
C ASN A 242 2.86 -33.38 7.44
N ILE A 243 2.13 -32.38 6.98
CA ILE A 243 2.59 -30.99 6.85
C ILE A 243 2.07 -30.19 8.04
N GLY A 244 2.97 -29.51 8.76
CA GLY A 244 2.58 -28.56 9.79
C GLY A 244 1.86 -27.35 9.19
N GLY A 245 0.80 -26.89 9.83
CA GLY A 245 0.07 -25.70 9.37
C GLY A 245 0.92 -24.42 9.49
N ASN A 246 0.77 -23.50 8.56
CA ASN A 246 1.40 -22.17 8.65
C ASN A 246 0.67 -21.30 9.68
N GLY A 247 1.42 -20.46 10.39
CA GLY A 247 0.86 -19.48 11.30
C GLY A 247 0.15 -18.33 10.56
N GLY A 248 -0.69 -17.58 11.28
CA GLY A 248 -1.34 -16.37 10.77
C GLY A 248 -0.37 -15.18 10.68
N GLY A 249 -0.64 -14.24 9.77
CA GLY A 249 0.03 -12.93 9.77
C GLY A 249 -0.63 -11.95 10.74
N ILE A 250 0.00 -10.78 10.93
CA ILE A 250 -0.52 -9.69 11.78
C ILE A 250 -0.65 -8.39 10.99
N PRO A 251 -1.72 -7.60 11.21
CA PRO A 251 -1.80 -6.25 10.70
C PRO A 251 -1.16 -5.29 11.71
N LEU A 252 -0.12 -4.59 11.30
CA LEU A 252 0.50 -3.52 12.08
C LEU A 252 -0.06 -2.19 11.57
N THR A 253 -1.25 -1.80 12.05
CA THR A 253 -1.86 -0.51 11.70
C THR A 253 -2.11 0.29 12.98
N PRO A 254 -1.45 1.45 13.19
CA PRO A 254 -1.45 2.12 14.49
C PRO A 254 -2.77 2.82 14.87
N THR A 255 -3.81 2.80 14.04
CA THR A 255 -5.11 3.39 14.41
C THR A 255 -6.25 2.83 13.54
N LEU A 256 -6.77 1.65 13.87
CA LEU A 256 -7.99 1.13 13.25
C LEU A 256 -9.21 1.84 13.86
N SER A 257 -9.64 2.95 13.26
CA SER A 257 -11.01 3.43 13.45
C SER A 257 -11.95 2.57 12.60
N HIS A 258 -12.32 1.41 13.13
CA HIS A 258 -13.28 0.51 12.51
C HIS A 258 -14.69 1.13 12.52
N LYS A 259 -15.07 1.84 11.45
CA LYS A 259 -16.42 2.42 11.29
C LYS A 259 -17.38 1.58 10.44
N GLY A 260 -17.00 0.38 9.99
CA GLY A 260 -17.83 -0.49 9.14
C GLY A 260 -17.68 -1.97 9.48
N ARG A 261 -18.68 -2.82 9.21
CA ARG A 261 -18.72 -4.26 9.59
C ARG A 261 -17.78 -5.18 8.77
N GLY A 262 -16.62 -4.68 8.31
CA GLY A 262 -15.62 -5.45 7.59
C GLY A 262 -14.92 -6.51 8.47
N GLU A 263 -14.31 -7.52 7.86
CA GLU A 263 -13.68 -8.64 8.61
C GLU A 263 -12.15 -8.58 8.51
N ILE A 264 -11.47 -8.62 9.65
CA ILE A 264 -10.04 -8.92 9.74
C ILE A 264 -9.91 -10.42 10.01
N ARG A 265 -9.39 -11.18 9.03
CA ARG A 265 -9.18 -12.62 9.18
C ARG A 265 -7.76 -12.89 9.68
N GLU A 266 -7.64 -12.83 11.00
CA GLU A 266 -6.50 -13.33 11.77
C GLU A 266 -6.83 -14.72 12.31
N PHE A 267 -5.80 -15.57 12.48
CA PHE A 267 -5.96 -16.97 12.89
C PHE A 267 -6.59 -17.06 14.30
N ARG A 268 -7.93 -17.19 14.37
CA ARG A 268 -8.62 -17.60 15.61
C ARG A 268 -8.46 -19.10 15.71
N GLY A 269 -7.47 -19.55 16.50
CA GLY A 269 -7.22 -20.96 16.77
C GLY A 269 -8.51 -21.69 17.19
N ARG A 270 -8.70 -22.89 16.66
CA ARG A 270 -9.51 -23.92 17.30
C ARG A 270 -8.59 -24.84 18.08
#